data_AF-A0A2E1S8Q4-F1
#
_entry.id   AF-A0A2E1S8Q4-F1
#
_cell.length_a   1.000
_cell.length_b   1.000
_cell.length_c   1.000
_cell.angle_alpha   90.00
_cell.angle_beta   90.00
_cell.angle_gamma   90.00
#
_symmetry.space_group_name_H-M   'P 1'
#
loop_
_entity.id
_entity.type
_entity.pdbx_description
1 polymer ?
#
loop_
_entity_poly.entity_id
_entity_poly.type
_entity_poly.pdbx_seq_one_letter_code
_entity_poly.pdbx_strand_id
1 'polypeptide(L)' 'MKIISILSLILFLSNCAGGNVAKIKFGKRCTAANGEGLKESSYVWVVSKDAIKSFDKRVNKSNCLDS' A
#
# COMPACT_ATOMS: atom_id res chain seq x y z
N MET A 1 4.68 25.91 21.45
CA MET A 1 5.35 26.14 20.14
C MET A 1 5.78 24.84 19.45
N LYS A 2 6.45 23.89 20.13
CA LYS A 2 6.89 22.60 19.52
C LYS A 2 5.75 21.78 18.90
N ILE A 3 4.63 21.61 19.60
CA ILE A 3 3.48 20.82 19.09
C ILE A 3 2.89 21.45 17.81
N ILE A 4 2.75 22.77 17.77
CA ILE A 4 2.21 23.50 16.61
C ILE A 4 3.14 23.36 15.40
N SER A 5 4.46 23.39 15.63
CA SER A 5 5.46 23.17 14.59
C SER A 5 5.40 21.74 14.02
N ILE A 6 5.28 20.74 14.90
CA ILE A 6 5.12 19.33 14.49
C ILE A 6 3.82 19.14 13.71
N LEU A 7 2.72 19.74 14.15
CA LEU A 7 1.43 19.66 13.45
C LEU A 7 1.49 20.30 12.07
N SER A 8 2.09 21.49 11.95
CA SER A 8 2.32 22.14 10.65
C SER A 8 3.18 21.27 9.74
N LEU A 9 4.25 20.68 10.26
CA LEU A 9 5.14 19.83 9.47
C LEU A 9 4.40 18.60 8.91
N ILE A 10 3.53 17.96 9.71
CA ILE A 10 2.70 16.84 9.27
C ILE A 10 1.71 17.27 8.18
N LEU A 11 1.07 18.44 8.34
CA LEU A 11 0.14 18.99 7.35
C LEU A 11 0.86 19.29 6.02
N PHE A 12 2.05 19.89 6.06
CA PHE A 12 2.86 20.12 4.85
C PHE A 12 3.30 18.81 4.17
N LEU A 13 3.70 17.79 4.94
CA LEU A 13 4.14 16.50 4.41
C LEU A 13 3.00 15.62 3.88
N SER A 14 1.76 15.81 4.36
CA SER A 14 0.59 15.03 3.92
C SER A 14 0.28 15.17 2.42
N ASN A 15 0.75 16.24 1.77
CA ASN A 15 0.62 16.44 0.32
C ASN A 15 1.78 15.83 -0.49
N CYS A 16 2.82 15.32 0.17
CA CYS A 16 3.95 14.65 -0.49
C CYS A 16 3.68 13.17 -0.83
N ALA A 17 2.62 12.56 -0.28
CA ALA A 17 2.07 11.32 -0.82
C ALA A 17 1.34 11.69 -2.13
N GLY A 18 2.13 11.94 -3.18
CA GLY A 18 1.73 12.64 -4.40
C GLY A 18 0.41 12.16 -4.98
N GLY A 19 -0.31 13.05 -5.67
CA GLY A 19 -1.71 12.90 -6.12
C GLY A 19 -2.06 11.67 -6.97
N ASN A 20 -1.13 10.75 -7.18
CA ASN A 20 -1.33 9.44 -7.78
C ASN A 20 -1.65 8.34 -6.75
N VAL A 21 -1.39 8.54 -5.45
CA VAL A 21 -1.80 7.61 -4.39
C VAL A 21 -3.30 7.74 -4.14
N ALA A 22 -4.04 6.64 -4.31
CA ALA A 22 -5.48 6.61 -4.10
C ALA A 22 -5.86 6.01 -2.75
N LYS A 23 -5.15 4.96 -2.31
CA LYS A 23 -5.48 4.23 -1.10
C LYS A 23 -4.25 3.53 -0.54
N ILE A 24 -4.14 3.53 0.79
CA ILE A 24 -3.22 2.65 1.51
C ILE A 24 -4.03 1.46 2.03
N LYS A 25 -3.57 0.24 1.76
CA LYS A 25 -4.19 -1.00 2.23
C LYS A 25 -3.28 -1.65 3.27
N PHE A 26 -3.85 -1.91 4.44
CA PHE A 26 -3.17 -2.53 5.58
C PHE A 26 -3.54 -4.00 5.76
N GLY A 27 -2.62 -4.79 6.32
CA GLY A 27 -2.74 -6.24 6.53
C GLY A 27 -2.00 -7.06 5.47
N LYS A 28 -1.49 -8.24 5.87
CA LYS A 28 -0.72 -9.16 5.02
C LYS A 28 -1.51 -9.49 3.74
N ARG A 29 -0.93 -9.15 2.59
CA ARG A 29 -1.40 -9.54 1.26
C ARG A 29 -0.22 -9.95 0.41
N CYS A 30 -0.48 -10.83 -0.56
CA CYS A 30 0.54 -11.41 -1.41
C CYS A 30 0.14 -11.28 -2.89
N THR A 31 1.13 -11.18 -3.77
CA THR A 31 0.90 -11.31 -5.21
C THR A 31 0.54 -12.75 -5.56
N ALA A 32 -0.07 -12.96 -6.72
CA ALA A 32 -0.10 -14.29 -7.31
C ALA A 32 1.33 -14.82 -7.49
N ALA A 33 1.52 -16.12 -7.32
CA ALA A 33 2.82 -16.74 -7.53
C ALA A 33 3.20 -16.69 -9.03
N ASN A 34 4.48 -16.47 -9.32
CA ASN A 34 5.00 -16.60 -10.68
C ASN A 34 5.17 -18.09 -11.07
N GLY A 35 5.64 -18.36 -12.29
CA GLY A 35 5.88 -19.73 -12.78
C GLY A 35 6.91 -20.54 -11.99
N GLU A 36 7.69 -19.88 -11.12
CA GLU A 36 8.68 -20.47 -10.23
C GLU A 36 8.15 -20.63 -8.79
N GLY A 37 6.89 -20.28 -8.53
CA GLY A 37 6.27 -20.33 -7.20
C GLY A 37 6.62 -19.15 -6.28
N LEU A 38 7.38 -18.16 -6.75
CA LEU A 38 7.76 -16.97 -5.97
C LEU A 38 6.63 -15.95 -5.92
N LYS A 39 6.49 -15.28 -4.78
CA LYS A 39 5.48 -14.23 -4.54
C LYS A 39 6.03 -13.12 -3.67
N GLU A 40 5.53 -11.91 -3.89
CA GLU A 40 5.80 -10.77 -3.02
C GLU A 40 4.74 -10.72 -1.92
N SER A 41 5.15 -10.34 -0.71
CA SER A 41 4.23 -10.13 0.40
C SER A 41 4.56 -8.83 1.12
N SER A 42 3.52 -8.12 1.55
CA SER A 42 3.67 -6.93 2.38
C SER A 42 2.44 -6.72 3.27
N TYR A 43 2.65 -6.07 4.40
CA TYR A 43 1.59 -5.62 5.30
C TYR A 43 1.04 -4.24 4.94
N VAL A 44 1.79 -3.46 4.16
CA VAL A 44 1.42 -2.10 3.74
C VAL A 44 1.56 -2.00 2.23
N TRP A 45 0.45 -1.68 1.57
CA TRP A 45 0.39 -1.48 0.13
C TRP A 45 -0.08 -0.07 -0.19
N VAL A 46 0.76 0.70 -0.89
CA VAL A 46 0.40 2.01 -1.43
C VAL A 46 -0.16 1.79 -2.83
N VAL A 47 -1.45 2.08 -3.03
CA VAL A 47 -2.17 1.77 -4.27
C VAL A 47 -2.43 3.06 -5.03
N SER A 48 -2.01 3.09 -6.30
CA SER A 48 -2.27 4.22 -7.17
C SER A 48 -3.73 4.27 -7.64
N LYS A 49 -4.17 5.42 -8.14
CA LYS A 49 -5.51 5.61 -8.73
C LYS A 49 -5.78 4.62 -9.85
N ASP A 50 -4.81 4.35 -10.71
CA ASP A 50 -4.96 3.45 -11.85
C ASP A 50 -5.04 1.98 -11.42
N ALA A 51 -4.30 1.62 -10.36
CA ALA A 51 -4.25 0.25 -9.87
C ALA A 51 -5.50 -0.12 -9.04
N ILE A 52 -6.23 0.84 -8.47
CA ILE A 52 -7.24 0.57 -7.43
C ILE A 52 -8.33 -0.43 -7.86
N LYS A 53 -8.75 -0.38 -9.13
CA LYS A 53 -9.80 -1.27 -9.67
C LYS A 53 -9.34 -2.72 -9.87
N SER A 54 -8.03 -2.92 -10.04
CA SER A 54 -7.43 -4.22 -10.36
C SER A 54 -6.60 -4.81 -9.22
N PHE A 55 -6.31 -4.01 -8.18
CA PHE A 55 -5.42 -4.36 -7.09
C PHE A 55 -5.84 -5.67 -6.40
N ASP A 56 -7.09 -5.77 -5.95
CA ASP A 56 -7.54 -6.93 -5.16
C ASP A 56 -7.60 -8.24 -5.98
N LYS A 57 -7.61 -8.15 -7.32
CA LYS A 57 -7.49 -9.33 -8.19
C LYS A 57 -6.07 -9.87 -8.21
N ARG A 58 -5.06 -9.01 -8.13
CA ARG A 58 -3.64 -9.38 -8.22
C ARG A 58 -2.99 -9.61 -6.85
N VAL A 59 -3.41 -8.82 -5.85
CA VAL A 59 -2.80 -8.75 -4.52
C VAL A 59 -3.89 -8.89 -3.46
N ASN A 60 -3.94 -10.04 -2.80
CA ASN A 60 -4.98 -10.33 -1.82
C ASN A 60 -4.45 -11.30 -0.74
N LYS A 61 -5.30 -11.58 0.26
CA LYS A 61 -4.95 -12.45 1.37
C LYS A 61 -4.91 -13.92 0.97
N SER A 62 -5.79 -14.36 0.06
CA SER A 62 -5.84 -15.76 -0.40
C SER A 62 -4.57 -16.18 -1.15
N ASN A 63 -3.86 -15.25 -1.79
CA ASN A 63 -2.56 -15.53 -2.41
C ASN A 63 -1.44 -15.84 -1.40
N CYS A 64 -1.65 -15.56 -0.10
CA CYS A 64 -0.67 -15.82 0.95
C CYS A 64 -0.67 -17.27 1.46
N LEU A 65 -0.95 -18.24 0.57
CA LEU A 65 -0.95 -19.67 0.91
C LEU A 65 0.38 -20.07 1.57
N ASP A 66 0.33 -20.83 2.66
CA ASP A 66 1.49 -21.37 3.38
C ASP A 66 2.61 -20.36 3.70
N SER A 67 2.28 -19.24 4.36
CA SER A 67 3.26 -18.27 4.87
C SER A 67 2.99 -17.81 6.28
#